data_AF-A0A1V5CLE8-F1
#
_entry.id   AF-A0A1V5CLE8-F1
#
_cell.length_a   1.000
_cell.length_b   1.000
_cell.length_c   1.000
_cell.angle_alpha   90.00
_cell.angle_beta   90.00
_cell.angle_gamma   90.00
#
_symmetry.space_group_name_H-M   'P 1'
#
loop_
_entity.id
_entity.type
_entity.pdbx_description
1 polymer ?
#
loop_
_entity_poly.entity_id
_entity_poly.type
_entity_poly.pdbx_seq_one_letter_code
_entity_poly.pdbx_strand_id
1 'polypeptide(L)' 'MSRCIECNVPLVAAAREDIEHHVPEYIYHHHKDFKQCPSCKRVYWGGSHTEKMKKWIDEITTAHGGTPVSRKG' A
#
# COMPACT_ATOMS: atom_id res chain seq x y z
N MET A 1 0.94 0.35 -1.54
CA MET A 1 1.01 1.83 -1.64
C MET A 1 2.40 2.23 -2.15
N SER A 2 2.50 3.10 -3.18
CA SER A 2 3.78 3.56 -3.74
C SER A 2 4.04 5.07 -3.60
N ARG A 3 3.00 5.86 -3.28
CA ARG A 3 3.08 7.31 -3.08
C ARG A 3 2.50 7.73 -1.74
N CYS A 4 2.99 8.85 -1.21
CA CYS A 4 2.41 9.48 -0.03
C CYS A 4 1.03 10.06 -0.35
N ILE A 5 0.06 9.84 0.53
CA ILE A 5 -1.30 10.39 0.36
C ILE A 5 -1.33 11.92 0.53
N GLU A 6 -0.48 12.45 1.42
CA GLU A 6 -0.42 13.90 1.70
C GLU A 6 0.42 14.64 0.66
N CYS A 7 1.60 14.12 0.33
CA CYS A 7 2.58 14.83 -0.49
C CYS A 7 2.58 14.40 -1.96
N ASN A 8 1.93 13.28 -2.30
CA ASN A 8 1.94 12.65 -3.63
C ASN A 8 3.34 12.29 -4.18
N VAL A 9 4.38 12.25 -3.35
CA VAL A 9 5.75 11.86 -3.74
C VAL A 9 5.97 10.35 -3.59
N PRO A 10 6.95 9.75 -4.31
CA PRO A 10 7.33 8.35 -4.13
C PRO A 10 7.76 8.05 -2.69
N LEU A 11 7.27 6.92 -2.16
CA LEU A 11 7.70 6.41 -0.86
C LEU A 11 9.02 5.65 -1.01
N VAL A 12 9.92 5.82 -0.05
CA VAL A 12 11.20 5.10 0.03
C VAL A 12 11.13 4.00 1.08
N ALA A 13 11.96 2.96 0.94
CA ALA A 13 12.10 1.95 1.99
C ALA A 13 12.60 2.62 3.29
N ALA A 14 12.03 2.22 4.42
CA ALA A 14 12.43 2.71 5.73
C ALA A 14 13.07 1.58 6.52
N ALA A 15 14.21 1.86 7.16
CA ALA A 15 14.82 0.93 8.10
C ALA A 15 13.88 0.74 9.30
N ARG A 16 13.85 -0.47 9.87
CA ARG A 16 12.95 -0.76 10.99
C ARG A 16 13.36 0.05 12.23
N GLU A 17 14.65 0.20 12.42
CA GLU A 17 15.26 0.91 13.55
C GLU A 17 14.83 2.38 13.53
N ASP A 18 14.72 2.99 12.34
CA ASP A 18 14.35 4.39 12.18
C ASP A 18 12.85 4.66 12.40
N ILE A 19 12.00 3.63 12.42
CA ILE A 19 10.53 3.80 12.48
C ILE A 19 9.89 3.28 13.77
N GLU A 20 10.63 2.60 14.64
CA GLU A 20 10.13 1.98 15.88
C GLU A 20 9.34 2.99 16.74
N HIS A 21 9.85 4.21 16.88
CA HIS A 21 9.21 5.27 17.66
C HIS A 21 8.15 6.07 16.90
N HIS A 22 7.95 5.78 15.60
CA HIS A 22 7.01 6.50 14.74
C HIS A 22 5.73 5.70 14.44
N VAL A 23 5.67 4.43 14.83
CA VAL A 23 4.50 3.57 14.63
C VAL A 23 4.08 2.93 15.96
N PRO A 24 2.81 2.56 16.13
CA PRO A 24 2.39 1.79 17.30
C PRO A 24 3.14 0.45 17.40
N GLU A 25 3.50 0.05 18.61
CA GLU A 25 4.26 -1.19 18.91
C GLU A 25 3.66 -2.43 18.22
N TYR A 26 2.34 -2.59 18.27
CA TYR A 26 1.65 -3.68 17.58
C TYR A 26 1.98 -3.72 16.08
N ILE A 27 2.00 -2.58 15.40
CA ILE A 27 2.32 -2.50 13.97
C ILE A 27 3.79 -2.87 13.74
N TYR A 28 4.69 -2.36 14.58
CA TYR A 28 6.11 -2.63 14.50
C TYR A 28 6.45 -4.13 14.56
N HIS A 29 5.77 -4.88 15.44
CA HIS A 29 5.99 -6.31 15.59
C HIS A 29 5.30 -7.16 14.51
N HIS A 30 4.15 -6.73 13.99
CA HIS A 30 3.37 -7.52 13.03
C HIS A 30 3.72 -7.27 11.56
N HIS A 31 4.46 -6.21 11.26
CA HIS A 31 4.88 -5.88 9.89
C HIS A 31 6.39 -5.82 9.77
N LYS A 32 6.91 -6.26 8.61
CA LYS A 32 8.35 -6.28 8.32
C LYS A 32 8.78 -5.20 7.33
N ASP A 33 7.91 -4.89 6.36
CA ASP A 33 8.20 -3.93 5.30
C ASP A 33 7.53 -2.59 5.57
N PHE A 34 8.37 -1.58 5.76
CA PHE A 34 7.96 -0.19 5.96
C PHE A 34 8.46 0.68 4.82
N LYS A 35 7.66 1.69 4.50
CA LYS A 35 8.04 2.77 3.60
C LYS A 35 7.75 4.11 4.25
N GLN A 36 8.56 5.11 3.96
CA GLN A 36 8.39 6.45 4.50
C GLN A 36 8.33 7.48 3.38
N CYS A 37 7.53 8.53 3.59
CA CYS A 37 7.60 9.71 2.76
C CYS A 37 8.86 10.52 3.11
N PRO A 38 9.77 10.80 2.15
CA PRO A 38 10.98 11.59 2.45
C PRO A 38 10.64 13.04 2.86
N SER A 39 9.49 13.57 2.40
CA SER A 39 9.04 14.93 2.65
C SER A 39 8.38 15.11 4.03
N CYS A 40 7.30 14.36 4.30
CA CYS A 40 6.51 14.54 5.54
C CYS A 40 6.74 13.47 6.62
N LYS A 41 7.67 12.52 6.39
CA LYS A 41 8.06 11.46 7.33
C LYS A 41 6.95 10.47 7.73
N ARG A 42 5.77 10.54 7.12
CA ARG A 42 4.68 9.59 7.34
C ARG A 42 5.11 8.17 6.94
N VAL A 43 4.88 7.22 7.84
CA VAL A 43 5.24 5.80 7.67
C VAL A 43 4.04 5.02 7.14
N TYR A 44 4.31 4.11 6.21
CA TYR A 44 3.35 3.22 5.56
C TYR A 44 3.86 1.79 5.68
N TRP A 45 2.95 0.86 5.88
CA TRP A 45 3.23 -0.58 5.91
C TRP A 45 2.21 -1.34 5.06
N GLY A 46 2.53 -2.59 4.73
CA GLY A 46 1.61 -3.46 3.99
C GLY A 46 0.37 -3.80 4.83
N GLY A 47 -0.75 -3.13 4.57
CA GLY A 47 -2.05 -3.50 5.13
C GLY A 47 -2.79 -4.51 4.26
N SER A 48 -3.78 -5.22 4.84
CA SER A 48 -4.68 -6.12 4.12
C SER A 48 -5.59 -5.44 3.09
N HIS A 49 -5.48 -4.11 2.92
CA HIS A 49 -6.38 -3.32 2.10
C HIS A 49 -6.28 -3.73 0.62
N THR A 50 -5.08 -4.07 0.15
CA THR A 50 -4.86 -4.61 -1.20
C THR A 50 -5.48 -5.99 -1.37
N GLU A 51 -5.34 -6.88 -0.37
CA GLU A 51 -5.92 -8.24 -0.47
C GLU A 51 -7.45 -8.21 -0.48
N LYS A 52 -8.07 -7.42 0.40
CA LYS A 52 -9.54 -7.25 0.42
C LYS A 52 -10.06 -6.58 -0.85
N MET A 53 -9.36 -5.58 -1.37
CA MET A 53 -9.77 -4.87 -2.58
C MET A 53 -9.55 -5.72 -3.82
N LYS A 54 -8.47 -6.51 -3.88
CA LYS A 54 -8.23 -7.50 -4.93
C LYS A 54 -9.32 -8.56 -4.94
N LYS A 55 -9.66 -9.11 -3.76
CA LYS A 55 -10.78 -10.06 -3.63
C LYS A 55 -12.10 -9.46 -4.12
N TRP A 56 -12.38 -8.21 -3.77
CA TRP A 56 -13.60 -7.52 -4.21
C TRP A 56 -13.62 -7.23 -5.71
N ILE A 57 -12.48 -6.83 -6.31
CA ILE A 57 -12.34 -6.67 -7.76
C ILE A 57 -12.53 -8.03 -8.45
N ASP A 58 -11.87 -9.08 -7.97
CA ASP A 58 -11.98 -10.44 -8.51
C ASP A 58 -13.44 -10.93 -8.48
N GLU A 59 -14.17 -10.68 -7.39
CA GLU A 59 -15.61 -10.97 -7.26
C GLU A 59 -16.45 -10.24 -8.32
N ILE A 60 -16.20 -8.93 -8.55
CA ILE A 60 -16.91 -8.15 -9.57
C ILE A 60 -16.54 -8.61 -10.99
N THR A 61 -15.27 -8.89 -11.27
CA THR A 61 -14.81 -9.30 -12.60
C THR A 61 -15.19 -10.74 -12.95
N THR A 62 -15.40 -11.60 -11.95
CA THR A 62 -15.87 -12.98 -12.17
C THR A 62 -17.38 -13.03 -12.38
N ALA A 63 -18.13 -12.13 -11.72
CA ALA A 63 -19.58 -12.03 -11.85
C ALA A 63 -20.05 -11.42 -13.19
N HIS A 64 -19.24 -10.55 -13.79
CA HIS A 64 -19.50 -10.00 -15.11
C HIS A 64 -18.46 -10.53 -16.09
N GLY A 65 -18.78 -11.59 -16.86
CA GLY A 65 -17.90 -12.16 -17.88
C GLY A 65 -17.33 -11.09 -18.85
N GLY A 66 -16.20 -10.50 -18.46
CA GLY A 66 -15.74 -9.24 -19.00
C GLY A 66 -15.15 -9.42 -20.38
N THR A 67 -15.82 -8.88 -21.40
CA THR A 67 -15.26 -8.73 -22.75
C THR A 67 -13.94 -7.96 -22.67
N PRO A 68 -12.87 -8.38 -23.37
CA PRO A 68 -11.58 -7.70 -23.30
C PRO A 68 -11.71 -6.28 -23.84
N VAL A 69 -11.34 -5.27 -23.04
CA VAL A 69 -11.23 -3.90 -23.54
C VAL A 69 -9.98 -3.83 -24.43
N SER A 70 -10.19 -3.82 -25.75
CA SER A 70 -9.10 -3.63 -26.71
C SER A 70 -8.67 -2.17 -26.66
N ARG A 71 -7.45 -1.91 -26.17
CA ARG A 71 -6.86 -0.57 -26.16
C ARG A 71 -6.60 -0.16 -27.62
N LYS A 72 -7.33 0.84 -28.14
CA LYS A 72 -6.91 1.53 -29.35
C LYS A 72 -5.82 2.53 -28.98
N GLY A 73 -4.66 2.38 -29.63
CA GLY A 73 -3.55 3.33 -29.57
C GLY A 73 -3.78 4.57 -30.42
#